data_AF-E8R295-F1
#
_entry.id   AF-E8R295-F1
#
_cell.length_a   1.000
_cell.length_b   1.000
_cell.length_c   1.000
_cell.angle_alpha   90.00
_cell.angle_beta   90.00
_cell.angle_gamma   90.00
#
_symmetry.space_group_name_H-M   'P 1'
#
loop_
_entity.id
_entity.type
_entity.pdbx_description
1 polymer ?
#
loop_
_entity_poly.entity_id
_entity_poly.type
_entity_poly.pdbx_seq_one_letter_code
_entity_poly.pdbx_strand_id
1 'polypeptide(L)'
;MFTGFRLVTMVVALAVPSAWAQPPGSGEPTVTPVPLGGSVVNRTGEGYYGVYIPTRYGGTLTVAISSGRIESFVGPDGRPTANGGDIGFNRHGWHIFKVVNPEGRYTVSTRFVQEAKAARMPWHYYYWPMKSDAIHEPWSGGNGRVDTMRPFGDDVMVAMPGAPIAPGQDIIRAGPNGILETPAAPGDELTWFPNLYDDLTFRGQDGTVYNTPAPLLKYDQLFGTYARRFEAANGQVQDIQRWTGHCLGGAVASIMLNEPIPAPGSGLTRDELKALWCELGENHLNHRIGDNANDIPAGPPRPGLDPTDAFVARFHTMIERHIRGNRKPLLANLRAFPPRGTPQEVWNHGVGMYTAVLEQIPGRGERSVRVKLNLHANSGSCLNGEDCKDRINQYDYIVVYGLNGEVDETNLYGNDWISVGGEAMYAPLNIMEVLESRWQGYNPMVTEANVRALDLANGSGNGSPRVRLAVNGQPPRFRSVAEYELGLPSVPPGPGSVPDRRSNGLFDGLFGDFRRDGLIPGERFQPRRGLFGGLFRGN
;
A
#
# COMPACT_ATOMS: atom_id res chain seq x y z
N MET A 1 51.65 -6.55 -38.63
CA MET A 1 50.30 -6.76 -39.20
C MET A 1 49.34 -5.85 -38.45
N PHE A 2 48.85 -4.83 -39.16
CA PHE A 2 47.93 -3.82 -38.65
C PHE A 2 46.48 -4.27 -38.90
N THR A 3 45.67 -4.30 -37.86
CA THR A 3 44.20 -4.35 -37.89
C THR A 3 43.76 -3.62 -36.63
N GLY A 4 43.12 -2.45 -36.60
CA GLY A 4 42.18 -1.84 -37.54
C GLY A 4 40.94 -1.44 -36.73
N PHE A 5 41.11 -0.64 -35.67
CA PHE A 5 40.00 -0.16 -34.83
C PHE A 5 39.25 0.96 -35.58
N ARG A 6 38.00 0.68 -35.97
CA ARG A 6 37.09 1.69 -36.52
C ARG A 6 36.49 2.49 -35.38
N LEU A 7 36.92 3.74 -35.25
CA LEU A 7 36.28 4.77 -34.45
C LEU A 7 34.93 5.13 -35.12
N VAL A 8 33.81 4.79 -34.48
CA VAL A 8 32.48 5.24 -34.92
C VAL A 8 32.21 6.58 -34.23
N THR A 9 32.47 7.67 -34.95
CA THR A 9 32.09 9.02 -34.55
C THR A 9 30.58 9.16 -34.66
N MET A 10 29.88 9.15 -33.53
CA MET A 10 28.44 9.41 -33.46
C MET A 10 28.22 10.93 -33.58
N VAL A 11 27.86 11.39 -34.79
CA VAL A 11 27.43 12.77 -35.03
C VAL A 11 26.01 12.91 -34.50
N VAL A 12 25.85 13.62 -33.38
CA VAL A 12 24.54 14.09 -32.90
C VAL A 12 24.12 15.25 -33.80
N ALA A 13 23.18 14.99 -34.70
CA ALA A 13 22.51 16.02 -35.46
C ALA A 13 21.57 16.79 -34.51
N LEU A 14 22.00 17.95 -34.05
CA LEU A 14 21.13 19.00 -33.52
C LEU A 14 20.19 19.45 -34.65
N ALA A 15 19.00 18.86 -34.71
CA ALA A 15 17.90 19.40 -35.50
C ALA A 15 17.37 20.65 -34.80
N VAL A 16 18.04 21.78 -35.04
CA VAL A 16 17.40 23.10 -34.94
C VAL A 16 16.32 23.11 -36.03
N PRO A 17 15.05 23.40 -35.74
CA PRO A 17 14.07 23.57 -36.80
C PRO A 17 14.56 24.71 -37.70
N SER A 18 14.93 24.32 -38.91
CA SER A 18 15.25 25.19 -40.02
C SER A 18 14.13 26.21 -40.17
N ALA A 19 14.50 27.48 -40.05
CA ALA A 19 13.65 28.61 -40.40
C ALA A 19 13.23 28.47 -41.87
N TRP A 20 11.98 28.09 -42.07
CA TRP A 20 11.31 28.30 -43.35
C TRP A 20 11.18 29.81 -43.50
N ALA A 21 11.83 30.39 -44.50
CA ALA A 21 11.62 31.79 -44.87
C ALA A 21 10.15 31.94 -45.33
N GLN A 22 9.30 32.34 -44.41
CA GLN A 22 7.90 32.67 -44.65
C GLN A 22 7.79 34.05 -45.34
N PRO A 23 6.76 34.27 -46.17
CA PRO A 23 6.50 35.58 -46.77
C PRO A 23 6.26 36.63 -45.66
N PRO A 24 6.75 37.86 -45.83
CA PRO A 24 6.44 38.95 -44.90
C PRO A 24 4.95 39.29 -45.01
N GLY A 25 4.15 38.80 -44.06
CA GLY A 25 2.69 39.04 -44.02
C GLY A 25 1.87 37.97 -43.33
N SER A 26 2.39 36.74 -43.17
CA SER A 26 1.77 35.70 -42.32
C SER A 26 2.33 35.81 -40.90
N GLY A 27 1.89 36.83 -40.14
CA GLY A 27 2.15 36.87 -38.71
C GLY A 27 1.56 35.62 -38.08
N GLU A 28 2.41 34.68 -37.64
CA GLU A 28 1.94 33.52 -36.90
C GLU A 28 1.12 34.01 -35.70
N PRO A 29 -0.07 33.42 -35.48
CA PRO A 29 -0.91 33.86 -34.38
C PRO A 29 -0.17 33.69 -33.04
N THR A 30 -0.02 34.78 -32.30
CA THR A 30 0.59 34.75 -30.96
C THR A 30 -0.26 33.90 -30.02
N VAL A 31 0.31 32.79 -29.54
CA VAL A 31 -0.33 31.92 -28.55
C VAL A 31 -0.13 32.49 -27.15
N THR A 32 -1.24 32.72 -26.43
CA THR A 32 -1.20 33.15 -25.03
C THR A 32 -1.15 31.93 -24.10
N PRO A 33 -0.10 31.76 -23.29
CA PRO A 33 -0.02 30.64 -22.36
C PRO A 33 -1.07 30.78 -21.24
N VAL A 34 -1.79 29.68 -20.96
CA VAL A 34 -2.70 29.53 -19.82
C VAL A 34 -2.08 28.50 -18.89
N PRO A 35 -1.83 28.85 -17.60
CA PRO A 35 -1.22 27.90 -16.67
C PRO A 35 -2.10 26.66 -16.47
N LEU A 36 -1.48 25.48 -16.34
CA LEU A 36 -2.18 24.24 -16.02
C LEU A 36 -2.89 24.37 -14.67
N GLY A 37 -4.20 24.15 -14.61
CA GLY A 37 -4.98 24.33 -13.37
C GLY A 37 -5.21 25.81 -12.99
N GLY A 38 -4.76 26.75 -13.81
CA GLY A 38 -4.87 28.19 -13.57
C GLY A 38 -5.79 28.89 -14.58
N SER A 39 -5.69 30.22 -14.62
CA SER A 39 -6.49 31.05 -15.52
C SER A 39 -5.76 32.30 -16.01
N VAL A 40 -6.20 32.81 -17.15
CA VAL A 40 -5.88 34.16 -17.66
C VAL A 40 -7.16 34.97 -17.73
N VAL A 41 -7.14 36.16 -17.14
CA VAL A 41 -8.32 37.02 -16.97
C VAL A 41 -8.25 38.24 -17.90
N ASN A 42 -9.39 38.93 -18.04
CA ASN A 42 -9.50 40.21 -18.76
C ASN A 42 -9.04 40.15 -20.23
N ARG A 43 -9.27 39.01 -20.89
CA ARG A 43 -9.00 38.84 -22.32
C ARG A 43 -10.09 39.53 -23.13
N THR A 44 -9.74 40.03 -24.31
CA THR A 44 -10.67 40.70 -25.24
C THR A 44 -10.41 40.23 -26.66
N GLY A 45 -11.47 40.16 -27.48
CA GLY A 45 -11.35 39.71 -28.87
C GLY A 45 -11.00 38.24 -28.99
N GLU A 46 -10.94 37.76 -30.23
CA GLU A 46 -10.50 36.39 -30.52
C GLU A 46 -9.01 36.23 -30.24
N GLY A 47 -8.58 35.02 -29.87
CA GLY A 47 -7.18 34.75 -29.61
C GLY A 47 -6.84 33.27 -29.57
N TYR A 48 -5.58 32.98 -29.78
CA TYR A 48 -5.02 31.64 -29.59
C TYR A 48 -4.44 31.52 -28.18
N TYR A 49 -4.69 30.37 -27.57
CA TYR A 49 -4.30 30.03 -26.22
C TYR A 49 -3.61 28.67 -26.22
N GLY A 50 -2.67 28.48 -25.30
CA GLY A 50 -1.93 27.23 -25.17
C GLY A 50 -1.82 26.82 -23.72
N VAL A 51 -1.96 25.53 -23.43
CA VAL A 51 -1.67 24.94 -22.12
C VAL A 51 -0.67 23.81 -22.30
N TYR A 52 0.36 23.78 -21.46
CA TYR A 52 1.37 22.74 -21.50
C TYR A 52 0.96 21.58 -20.58
N ILE A 53 0.91 20.37 -21.12
CA ILE A 53 0.69 19.14 -20.34
C ILE A 53 2.03 18.45 -20.11
N PRO A 54 2.47 18.27 -18.86
CA PRO A 54 3.82 17.78 -18.58
C PRO A 54 3.95 16.26 -18.59
N THR A 55 2.86 15.51 -18.37
CA THR A 55 2.88 14.05 -18.26
C THR A 55 2.56 13.35 -19.58
N ARG A 56 3.36 12.35 -19.94
CA ARG A 56 3.11 11.48 -21.11
C ARG A 56 1.97 10.49 -20.89
N TYR A 57 1.57 10.25 -19.65
CA TYR A 57 0.58 9.23 -19.33
C TYR A 57 -0.86 9.65 -19.70
N GLY A 58 -1.05 10.89 -20.15
CA GLY A 58 -2.36 11.44 -20.50
C GLY A 58 -3.14 11.91 -19.28
N GLY A 59 -4.43 12.14 -19.46
CA GLY A 59 -5.35 12.68 -18.45
C GLY A 59 -6.40 13.57 -19.11
N THR A 60 -7.43 13.92 -18.34
CA THR A 60 -8.54 14.75 -18.82
C THR A 60 -8.17 16.22 -18.73
N LEU A 61 -8.07 16.89 -19.88
CA LEU A 61 -7.87 18.33 -19.97
C LEU A 61 -9.19 19.04 -20.24
N THR A 62 -9.65 19.85 -19.30
CA THR A 62 -10.82 20.71 -19.44
C THR A 62 -10.39 22.16 -19.53
N VAL A 63 -10.82 22.83 -20.58
CA VAL A 63 -10.70 24.28 -20.78
C VAL A 63 -12.08 24.90 -20.61
N ALA A 64 -12.20 25.89 -19.73
CA ALA A 64 -13.41 26.66 -19.53
C ALA A 64 -13.18 28.12 -19.95
N ILE A 65 -14.19 28.72 -20.57
CA ILE A 65 -14.22 30.12 -20.95
C ILE A 65 -15.48 30.78 -20.42
N SER A 66 -15.37 32.02 -19.95
CA SER A 66 -16.52 32.75 -19.42
C SER A 66 -17.39 33.40 -20.50
N SER A 67 -16.91 33.49 -21.74
CA SER A 67 -17.64 34.03 -22.90
C SER A 67 -17.00 33.55 -24.21
N GLY A 68 -17.79 33.36 -25.27
CA GLY A 68 -17.39 32.84 -26.57
C GLY A 68 -17.45 31.31 -26.70
N ARG A 69 -16.75 30.75 -27.70
CA ARG A 69 -16.61 29.30 -27.91
C ARG A 69 -15.17 28.89 -28.21
N ILE A 70 -14.82 27.64 -27.89
CA ILE A 70 -13.51 27.05 -28.19
C ILE A 70 -13.56 26.39 -29.59
N GLU A 71 -12.57 26.68 -30.43
CA GLU A 71 -12.36 26.09 -31.74
C GLU A 71 -10.91 25.61 -31.90
N SER A 72 -10.66 24.73 -32.87
CA SER A 72 -9.31 24.29 -33.27
C SER A 72 -8.44 23.77 -32.12
N PHE A 73 -9.03 22.96 -31.22
CA PHE A 73 -8.28 22.39 -30.11
C PHE A 73 -7.39 21.25 -30.61
N VAL A 74 -6.08 21.47 -30.63
CA VAL A 74 -5.08 20.54 -31.17
C VAL A 74 -3.99 20.25 -30.15
N GLY A 75 -3.51 19.00 -30.15
CA GLY A 75 -2.38 18.57 -29.34
C GLY A 75 -1.03 18.87 -30.00
N PRO A 76 0.08 18.51 -29.33
CA PRO A 76 1.44 18.73 -29.82
C PRO A 76 1.78 17.95 -31.10
N ASP A 77 0.99 16.92 -31.42
CA ASP A 77 1.06 16.12 -32.64
C ASP A 77 0.19 16.68 -33.79
N GLY A 78 -0.42 17.85 -33.59
CA GLY A 78 -1.34 18.48 -34.54
C GLY A 78 -2.70 17.80 -34.64
N ARG A 79 -2.94 16.71 -33.89
CA ARG A 79 -4.22 16.00 -33.94
C ARG A 79 -5.28 16.73 -33.08
N PRO A 80 -6.55 16.72 -33.49
CA PRO A 80 -7.63 17.27 -32.67
C PRO A 80 -7.68 16.65 -31.28
N THR A 81 -7.96 17.47 -30.27
CA THR A 81 -8.16 17.08 -28.88
C THR A 81 -9.58 17.48 -28.46
N ALA A 82 -10.29 16.56 -27.82
CA ALA A 82 -11.61 16.87 -27.28
C ALA A 82 -11.49 17.63 -25.94
N ASN A 83 -12.23 18.73 -25.80
CA ASN A 83 -12.31 19.43 -24.52
C ASN A 83 -13.02 18.56 -23.47
N GLY A 84 -12.36 18.32 -22.33
CA GLY A 84 -12.86 17.41 -21.29
C GLY A 84 -12.68 15.93 -21.63
N GLY A 85 -11.93 15.59 -22.69
CA GLY A 85 -11.54 14.21 -23.00
C GLY A 85 -10.15 13.86 -22.46
N ASP A 86 -9.85 12.56 -22.34
CA ASP A 86 -8.49 12.10 -22.07
C ASP A 86 -7.60 12.42 -23.28
N ILE A 87 -6.49 13.13 -23.05
CA ILE A 87 -5.56 13.52 -24.11
C ILE A 87 -4.82 12.32 -24.72
N GLY A 88 -4.71 11.19 -24.00
CA GLY A 88 -4.02 9.98 -24.44
C GLY A 88 -2.53 9.92 -24.12
N PHE A 89 -1.95 8.73 -24.30
CA PHE A 89 -0.53 8.44 -24.04
C PHE A 89 0.40 9.12 -25.06
N ASN A 90 1.58 9.60 -24.62
CA ASN A 90 2.59 10.29 -25.42
C ASN A 90 2.09 11.56 -26.13
N ARG A 91 1.14 12.28 -25.53
CA ARG A 91 0.63 13.57 -26.03
C ARG A 91 0.92 14.72 -25.07
N HIS A 92 2.02 14.62 -24.31
CA HIS A 92 2.56 15.70 -23.49
C HIS A 92 3.16 16.81 -24.37
N GLY A 93 3.09 18.05 -23.89
CA GLY A 93 3.49 19.23 -24.65
C GLY A 93 2.39 20.28 -24.71
N TRP A 94 2.53 21.23 -25.63
CA TRP A 94 1.56 22.31 -25.83
C TRP A 94 0.31 21.82 -26.54
N HIS A 95 -0.84 22.01 -25.90
CA HIS A 95 -2.16 21.91 -26.53
C HIS A 95 -2.69 23.30 -26.79
N ILE A 96 -3.04 23.59 -28.04
CA ILE A 96 -3.39 24.93 -28.53
C ILE A 96 -4.87 24.95 -28.93
N PHE A 97 -5.57 26.02 -28.62
CA PHE A 97 -6.96 26.22 -29.01
C PHE A 97 -7.24 27.71 -29.30
N LYS A 98 -8.29 27.98 -30.08
CA LYS A 98 -8.74 29.34 -30.39
C LYS A 98 -10.03 29.64 -29.62
N VAL A 99 -10.12 30.81 -29.02
CA VAL A 99 -11.40 31.35 -28.52
C VAL A 99 -11.96 32.30 -29.56
N VAL A 100 -13.21 32.07 -29.97
CA VAL A 100 -13.90 32.88 -30.99
C VAL A 100 -15.23 33.43 -30.47
N ASN A 101 -15.65 34.54 -31.06
CA ASN A 101 -16.87 35.28 -30.69
C ASN A 101 -17.07 35.54 -29.18
N PRO A 102 -16.05 35.98 -28.42
CA PRO A 102 -16.27 36.38 -27.03
C PRO A 102 -17.03 37.72 -26.96
N GLU A 103 -18.02 37.78 -26.08
CA GLU A 103 -18.72 39.02 -25.74
C GLU A 103 -17.97 39.74 -24.61
N GLY A 104 -17.37 40.89 -24.93
CA GLY A 104 -16.67 41.72 -23.94
C GLY A 104 -15.39 41.09 -23.39
N ARG A 105 -15.15 41.28 -22.09
CA ARG A 105 -13.99 40.71 -21.39
C ARG A 105 -14.30 39.28 -20.94
N TYR A 106 -13.34 38.38 -21.11
CA TYR A 106 -13.49 36.99 -20.69
C TYR A 106 -12.26 36.44 -19.96
N THR A 107 -12.48 35.30 -19.31
CA THR A 107 -11.48 34.49 -18.62
C THR A 107 -11.36 33.17 -19.35
N VAL A 108 -10.13 32.66 -19.46
CA VAL A 108 -9.83 31.30 -19.90
C VAL A 108 -9.19 30.57 -18.73
N SER A 109 -9.73 29.43 -18.33
CA SER A 109 -9.19 28.60 -17.26
C SER A 109 -8.99 27.16 -17.73
N THR A 110 -8.05 26.46 -17.08
CA THR A 110 -7.79 25.05 -17.35
C THR A 110 -7.89 24.22 -16.09
N ARG A 111 -8.23 22.94 -16.26
CA ARG A 111 -8.18 21.91 -15.22
C ARG A 111 -7.66 20.64 -15.84
N PHE A 112 -6.70 19.99 -15.19
CA PHE A 112 -6.16 18.71 -15.63
C PHE A 112 -6.28 17.68 -14.52
N VAL A 113 -6.90 16.54 -14.84
CA VAL A 113 -7.13 15.45 -13.89
C VAL A 113 -6.65 14.15 -14.50
N GLN A 114 -5.80 13.43 -13.79
CA GLN A 114 -5.50 12.03 -14.10
C GLN A 114 -6.34 11.13 -13.22
N GLU A 115 -7.09 10.24 -13.85
CA GLU A 115 -7.76 9.14 -13.19
C GLU A 115 -7.20 7.85 -13.74
N ALA A 116 -6.78 6.95 -12.87
CA ALA A 116 -6.20 5.68 -13.27
C ALA A 116 -6.67 4.56 -12.38
N LYS A 117 -6.90 3.40 -12.99
CA LYS A 117 -7.31 2.18 -12.32
C LYS A 117 -6.62 0.99 -12.95
N ALA A 118 -6.07 0.14 -12.11
CA ALA A 118 -5.50 -1.14 -12.51
C ALA A 118 -6.55 -1.99 -13.26
N ALA A 119 -6.10 -2.97 -14.04
CA ALA A 119 -6.98 -3.89 -14.75
C ALA A 119 -7.90 -4.67 -13.80
N ARG A 120 -7.39 -4.99 -12.61
CA ARG A 120 -8.14 -5.58 -11.50
C ARG A 120 -7.79 -4.82 -10.22
N MET A 121 -8.81 -4.47 -9.43
CA MET A 121 -8.59 -3.93 -8.10
C MET A 121 -8.16 -5.04 -7.15
N PRO A 122 -7.17 -4.80 -6.27
CA PRO A 122 -6.90 -5.70 -5.17
C PRO A 122 -8.15 -5.86 -4.29
N TRP A 123 -8.53 -7.09 -3.95
CA TRP A 123 -9.69 -7.35 -3.08
C TRP A 123 -9.42 -6.93 -1.63
N HIS A 124 -10.47 -6.57 -0.89
CA HIS A 124 -10.39 -6.23 0.54
C HIS A 124 -10.22 -7.48 1.40
N TYR A 125 -9.51 -7.32 2.51
CA TYR A 125 -9.22 -8.39 3.46
C TYR A 125 -9.23 -7.88 4.90
N TYR A 126 -9.28 -8.83 5.83
CA TYR A 126 -8.99 -8.57 7.23
C TYR A 126 -7.53 -8.91 7.49
N TYR A 127 -6.80 -8.05 8.21
CA TYR A 127 -5.36 -8.23 8.40
C TYR A 127 -5.00 -9.45 9.25
N TRP A 128 -5.97 -10.09 9.92
CA TRP A 128 -5.78 -11.25 10.77
C TRP A 128 -4.69 -10.98 11.84
N PRO A 129 -5.05 -10.30 12.94
CA PRO A 129 -4.11 -10.00 14.01
C PRO A 129 -3.42 -11.26 14.54
N MET A 130 -2.13 -11.13 14.81
CA MET A 130 -1.32 -12.13 15.51
C MET A 130 -1.41 -11.97 17.03
N LYS A 131 -2.02 -10.90 17.54
CA LYS A 131 -2.27 -10.76 18.97
C LYS A 131 -3.46 -11.65 19.33
N SER A 132 -3.28 -12.51 20.33
CA SER A 132 -4.38 -13.26 20.91
C SER A 132 -5.35 -12.34 21.67
N ASP A 133 -6.49 -12.89 22.02
CA ASP A 133 -7.37 -12.31 23.02
C ASP A 133 -6.61 -12.02 24.33
N ALA A 134 -6.99 -10.92 24.97
CA ALA A 134 -6.36 -10.47 26.20
C ALA A 134 -7.35 -9.70 27.09
N ILE A 135 -7.11 -9.81 28.40
CA ILE A 135 -7.66 -8.90 29.41
C ILE A 135 -6.65 -7.78 29.62
N HIS A 136 -7.09 -6.54 29.68
CA HIS A 136 -6.23 -5.38 29.87
C HIS A 136 -6.92 -4.30 30.71
N GLU A 137 -6.12 -3.37 31.23
CA GLU A 137 -6.66 -2.15 31.84
C GLU A 137 -7.46 -1.36 30.78
N PRO A 138 -8.68 -0.87 31.07
CA PRO A 138 -9.45 -0.10 30.10
C PRO A 138 -8.67 1.07 29.52
N TRP A 139 -8.82 1.31 28.21
CA TRP A 139 -8.11 2.41 27.52
C TRP A 139 -8.47 3.79 28.05
N SER A 140 -9.66 3.91 28.64
CA SER A 140 -10.14 5.13 29.28
C SER A 140 -11.15 4.77 30.37
N GLY A 141 -11.11 5.50 31.49
CA GLY A 141 -12.08 5.31 32.59
C GLY A 141 -11.82 4.12 33.50
N GLY A 142 -10.71 3.41 33.32
CA GLY A 142 -10.23 2.39 34.25
C GLY A 142 -9.73 2.97 35.58
N ASN A 143 -9.51 2.11 36.57
CA ASN A 143 -9.09 2.49 37.92
C ASN A 143 -7.55 2.46 38.12
N GLY A 144 -6.81 2.06 37.08
CA GLY A 144 -5.35 1.93 37.08
C GLY A 144 -4.85 0.76 37.94
N ARG A 145 -5.65 -0.29 38.13
CA ARG A 145 -5.35 -1.45 38.98
C ARG A 145 -5.75 -2.74 38.29
N VAL A 146 -4.93 -3.78 38.49
CA VAL A 146 -5.28 -5.13 38.03
C VAL A 146 -6.38 -5.72 38.91
N ASP A 147 -7.59 -5.87 38.36
CA ASP A 147 -8.73 -6.44 39.10
C ASP A 147 -8.88 -7.96 38.90
N THR A 148 -8.37 -8.51 37.79
CA THR A 148 -8.45 -9.95 37.50
C THR A 148 -7.47 -10.75 38.36
N MET A 149 -8.02 -11.67 39.16
CA MET A 149 -7.28 -12.28 40.29
C MET A 149 -6.40 -13.48 39.93
N ARG A 150 -6.70 -14.22 38.86
CA ARG A 150 -5.92 -15.40 38.46
C ARG A 150 -6.21 -15.77 37.00
N PRO A 151 -5.23 -16.38 36.29
CA PRO A 151 -5.48 -16.98 34.99
C PRO A 151 -6.20 -18.33 35.11
N PHE A 152 -6.94 -18.72 34.09
CA PHE A 152 -7.62 -20.00 33.92
C PHE A 152 -6.96 -20.77 32.76
N GLY A 153 -7.10 -22.09 32.72
CA GLY A 153 -6.53 -22.88 31.61
C GLY A 153 -5.02 -22.75 31.52
N ASP A 154 -4.50 -22.43 30.33
CA ASP A 154 -3.09 -22.14 30.07
C ASP A 154 -2.78 -20.64 29.93
N ASP A 155 -3.76 -19.78 30.22
CA ASP A 155 -3.60 -18.32 30.22
C ASP A 155 -2.43 -17.84 31.08
N VAL A 156 -1.84 -16.73 30.67
CA VAL A 156 -0.65 -16.16 31.29
C VAL A 156 -0.99 -14.84 31.97
N MET A 157 -0.79 -14.79 33.28
CA MET A 157 -0.84 -13.56 34.07
C MET A 157 0.40 -12.69 33.79
N VAL A 158 0.18 -11.52 33.19
CA VAL A 158 1.23 -10.56 32.82
C VAL A 158 1.45 -9.52 33.91
N ALA A 159 0.39 -9.13 34.62
CA ALA A 159 0.44 -8.16 35.71
C ALA A 159 -0.18 -8.74 36.98
N MET A 160 0.43 -8.51 38.16
CA MET A 160 -0.07 -9.11 39.40
C MET A 160 -1.37 -8.45 39.88
N PRO A 161 -2.33 -9.20 40.45
CA PRO A 161 -3.54 -8.65 41.04
C PRO A 161 -3.27 -7.51 42.05
N GLY A 162 -4.01 -6.41 41.93
CA GLY A 162 -3.88 -5.20 42.74
C GLY A 162 -2.69 -4.30 42.39
N ALA A 163 -1.79 -4.71 41.48
CA ALA A 163 -0.68 -3.88 41.03
C ALA A 163 -1.19 -2.64 40.27
N PRO A 164 -0.45 -1.51 40.33
CA PRO A 164 -0.73 -0.38 39.44
C PRO A 164 -0.48 -0.79 37.99
N ILE A 165 -1.38 -0.39 37.08
CA ILE A 165 -1.26 -0.68 35.65
C ILE A 165 -1.69 0.53 34.83
N ALA A 166 -1.03 0.73 33.67
CA ALA A 166 -1.35 1.84 32.78
C ALA A 166 -2.49 1.46 31.82
N PRO A 167 -3.30 2.42 31.35
CA PRO A 167 -4.36 2.18 30.37
C PRO A 167 -3.91 1.37 29.16
N GLY A 168 -4.68 0.34 28.81
CA GLY A 168 -4.44 -0.54 27.68
C GLY A 168 -3.37 -1.61 27.87
N GLN A 169 -2.64 -1.63 28.99
CA GLN A 169 -1.64 -2.66 29.27
C GLN A 169 -2.31 -3.99 29.56
N ASP A 170 -1.74 -5.06 28.99
CA ASP A 170 -2.24 -6.42 29.16
C ASP A 170 -2.09 -6.88 30.62
N ILE A 171 -3.13 -7.53 31.12
CA ILE A 171 -3.25 -8.12 32.44
C ILE A 171 -3.11 -9.64 32.34
N ILE A 172 -3.91 -10.24 31.46
CA ILE A 172 -3.86 -11.67 31.12
C ILE A 172 -3.85 -11.80 29.60
N ARG A 173 -3.04 -12.73 29.10
CA ARG A 173 -3.02 -13.13 27.68
C ARG A 173 -3.40 -14.60 27.58
N ALA A 174 -3.92 -14.97 26.41
CA ALA A 174 -4.10 -16.38 26.06
C ALA A 174 -2.79 -17.17 26.21
N GLY A 175 -2.92 -18.44 26.59
CA GLY A 175 -1.80 -19.35 26.66
C GLY A 175 -1.32 -19.85 25.29
N PRO A 176 -0.41 -20.85 25.27
CA PRO A 176 0.04 -21.51 24.05
C PRO A 176 -1.06 -22.10 23.17
N ASN A 177 -2.24 -22.40 23.73
CA ASN A 177 -3.39 -22.85 22.95
C ASN A 177 -4.06 -21.73 22.14
N GLY A 178 -3.78 -20.45 22.43
CA GLY A 178 -4.33 -19.27 21.74
C GLY A 178 -5.77 -18.91 22.07
N ILE A 179 -6.38 -19.53 23.09
CA ILE A 179 -7.73 -19.24 23.58
C ILE A 179 -7.62 -18.57 24.94
N LEU A 180 -8.32 -17.45 25.13
CA LEU A 180 -8.44 -16.82 26.44
C LEU A 180 -9.57 -17.49 27.23
N GLU A 181 -9.25 -18.25 28.28
CA GLU A 181 -10.27 -18.89 29.14
C GLU A 181 -10.64 -18.07 30.37
N THR A 182 -9.81 -17.09 30.72
CA THR A 182 -10.01 -16.26 31.90
C THR A 182 -11.11 -15.25 31.65
N PRO A 183 -12.16 -15.19 32.51
CA PRO A 183 -13.11 -14.10 32.48
C PRO A 183 -12.51 -12.83 33.07
N ALA A 184 -12.73 -11.69 32.42
CA ALA A 184 -12.34 -10.38 32.96
C ALA A 184 -13.11 -10.06 34.25
N ALA A 185 -12.41 -9.57 35.27
CA ALA A 185 -13.03 -9.04 36.47
C ALA A 185 -13.69 -7.67 36.21
N PRO A 186 -14.69 -7.26 37.03
CA PRO A 186 -15.20 -5.89 36.99
C PRO A 186 -14.06 -4.88 37.25
N GLY A 187 -13.81 -3.99 36.30
CA GLY A 187 -12.73 -3.00 36.35
C GLY A 187 -11.69 -3.20 35.23
N ASP A 188 -11.54 -4.43 34.75
CA ASP A 188 -10.72 -4.77 33.58
C ASP A 188 -11.59 -4.90 32.31
N GLU A 189 -10.95 -4.80 31.15
CA GLU A 189 -11.59 -4.92 29.83
C GLU A 189 -11.04 -6.14 29.08
N LEU A 190 -11.93 -6.89 28.44
CA LEU A 190 -11.56 -7.95 27.51
C LEU A 190 -11.55 -7.36 26.09
N THR A 191 -10.50 -7.62 25.30
CA THR A 191 -10.54 -7.44 23.84
C THR A 191 -10.50 -8.79 23.14
N TRP A 192 -11.48 -9.02 22.26
CA TRP A 192 -11.45 -10.10 21.27
C TRP A 192 -10.82 -9.62 19.97
N PHE A 193 -9.87 -10.39 19.45
CA PHE A 193 -9.22 -10.18 18.17
C PHE A 193 -9.51 -11.38 17.26
N PRO A 194 -10.41 -11.25 16.27
CA PRO A 194 -10.68 -12.32 15.32
C PRO A 194 -9.38 -12.77 14.63
N ASN A 195 -8.81 -13.91 14.97
CA ASN A 195 -7.47 -14.29 14.50
C ASN A 195 -7.50 -15.62 13.73
N LEU A 196 -6.34 -16.07 13.24
CA LEU A 196 -6.26 -17.29 12.44
C LEU A 196 -6.54 -18.57 13.25
N TYR A 197 -6.29 -18.54 14.56
CA TYR A 197 -6.29 -19.66 15.48
C TYR A 197 -7.40 -19.57 16.53
N ASP A 198 -8.46 -18.82 16.26
CA ASP A 198 -9.64 -18.79 17.13
C ASP A 198 -10.34 -20.16 17.19
N ASP A 199 -11.17 -20.35 18.22
CA ASP A 199 -12.15 -21.44 18.27
C ASP A 199 -13.34 -21.13 17.33
N LEU A 200 -14.36 -21.99 17.29
CA LEU A 200 -15.63 -21.74 16.60
C LEU A 200 -16.49 -20.68 17.30
N THR A 201 -16.23 -20.46 18.59
CA THR A 201 -16.96 -19.50 19.40
C THR A 201 -16.07 -18.78 20.40
N PHE A 202 -16.42 -17.53 20.68
CA PHE A 202 -15.78 -16.69 21.69
C PHE A 202 -16.81 -16.25 22.74
N ARG A 203 -16.44 -16.20 24.02
CA ARG A 203 -17.33 -15.76 25.10
C ARG A 203 -16.99 -14.34 25.54
N GLY A 204 -17.88 -13.39 25.24
CA GLY A 204 -17.74 -12.00 25.66
C GLY A 204 -17.77 -11.81 27.17
N GLN A 205 -17.36 -10.61 27.59
CA GLN A 205 -17.36 -10.19 29.00
C GLN A 205 -18.77 -10.20 29.62
N ASP A 206 -19.81 -9.98 28.81
CA ASP A 206 -21.22 -10.07 29.21
C ASP A 206 -21.74 -11.52 29.30
N GLY A 207 -20.90 -12.51 28.97
CA GLY A 207 -21.23 -13.92 28.92
C GLY A 207 -21.87 -14.39 27.61
N THR A 208 -22.12 -13.48 26.66
CA THR A 208 -22.65 -13.80 25.32
C THR A 208 -21.64 -14.64 24.55
N VAL A 209 -22.13 -15.65 23.83
CA VAL A 209 -21.30 -16.50 22.97
C VAL A 209 -21.45 -16.03 21.53
N TYR A 210 -20.34 -15.63 20.92
CA TYR A 210 -20.24 -15.18 19.55
C TYR A 210 -19.67 -16.28 18.67
N ASN A 211 -20.17 -16.40 17.44
CA ASN A 211 -19.52 -17.23 16.43
C ASN A 211 -18.30 -16.50 15.88
N THR A 212 -17.19 -17.20 15.74
CA THR A 212 -15.91 -16.63 15.32
C THR A 212 -15.44 -17.25 14.02
N PRO A 213 -14.70 -16.50 13.19
CA PRO A 213 -13.91 -17.10 12.11
C PRO A 213 -12.87 -18.04 12.73
N ALA A 214 -12.72 -19.25 12.18
CA ALA A 214 -11.78 -20.25 12.71
C ALA A 214 -10.99 -20.92 11.57
N PRO A 215 -10.27 -20.13 10.74
CA PRO A 215 -9.74 -20.63 9.47
C PRO A 215 -8.77 -21.79 9.65
N LEU A 216 -7.84 -21.72 10.62
CA LEU A 216 -6.88 -22.80 10.83
C LEU A 216 -7.49 -24.01 11.55
N LEU A 217 -8.46 -23.81 12.45
CA LEU A 217 -9.16 -24.93 13.10
C LEU A 217 -9.96 -25.74 12.06
N LYS A 218 -10.63 -25.05 11.14
CA LYS A 218 -11.33 -25.70 10.03
C LYS A 218 -10.34 -26.38 9.09
N TYR A 219 -9.26 -25.69 8.72
CA TYR A 219 -8.19 -26.26 7.90
C TYR A 219 -7.63 -27.56 8.50
N ASP A 220 -7.33 -27.57 9.80
CA ASP A 220 -6.84 -28.75 10.52
C ASP A 220 -7.83 -29.90 10.44
N GLN A 221 -9.13 -29.64 10.64
CA GLN A 221 -10.17 -30.65 10.55
C GLN A 221 -10.39 -31.19 9.13
N LEU A 222 -10.13 -30.40 8.10
CA LEU A 222 -10.25 -30.82 6.70
C LEU A 222 -9.07 -31.68 6.23
N PHE A 223 -7.85 -31.40 6.74
CA PHE A 223 -6.62 -32.04 6.24
C PHE A 223 -5.89 -32.90 7.28
N GLY A 224 -6.37 -32.98 8.52
CA GLY A 224 -5.71 -33.71 9.60
C GLY A 224 -4.38 -33.09 10.02
N THR A 225 -4.29 -31.76 9.99
CA THR A 225 -3.07 -31.01 10.35
C THR A 225 -3.14 -30.46 11.78
N TYR A 226 -2.08 -29.73 12.17
CA TYR A 226 -1.95 -29.01 13.43
C TYR A 226 -1.50 -27.55 13.21
N ALA A 227 -1.91 -26.96 12.08
CA ALA A 227 -1.62 -25.59 11.69
C ALA A 227 -2.10 -24.60 12.74
N ARG A 228 -3.30 -24.78 13.30
CA ARG A 228 -3.84 -23.87 14.33
C ARG A 228 -2.98 -23.88 15.59
N ARG A 229 -2.61 -25.06 16.09
CA ARG A 229 -1.70 -25.18 17.25
C ARG A 229 -0.35 -24.55 17.00
N PHE A 230 0.20 -24.75 15.79
CA PHE A 230 1.46 -24.12 15.41
C PHE A 230 1.34 -22.59 15.45
N GLU A 231 0.28 -22.04 14.87
CA GLU A 231 0.05 -20.59 14.83
C GLU A 231 -0.14 -20.02 16.24
N ALA A 232 -0.98 -20.66 17.05
CA ALA A 232 -1.18 -20.25 18.44
C ALA A 232 0.13 -20.27 19.24
N ALA A 233 0.98 -21.29 19.06
CA ALA A 233 2.21 -21.39 19.83
C ALA A 233 3.35 -20.49 19.33
N ASN A 234 3.37 -20.12 18.04
CA ASN A 234 4.54 -19.47 17.41
C ASN A 234 4.24 -18.11 16.75
N GLY A 235 2.99 -17.85 16.39
CA GLY A 235 2.56 -16.60 15.74
C GLY A 235 2.11 -15.52 16.73
N GLN A 236 1.80 -15.89 17.98
CA GLN A 236 1.28 -14.94 18.96
C GLN A 236 2.25 -13.81 19.29
N VAL A 237 1.79 -12.57 19.11
CA VAL A 237 2.49 -11.38 19.62
C VAL A 237 2.27 -11.24 21.12
N GLN A 238 3.37 -11.22 21.86
CA GLN A 238 3.39 -11.18 23.32
C GLN A 238 3.51 -9.75 23.87
N ASP A 239 3.48 -8.71 23.04
CA ASP A 239 3.49 -7.33 23.51
C ASP A 239 2.11 -6.67 23.41
N ILE A 240 2.01 -5.40 23.81
CA ILE A 240 0.76 -4.63 23.76
C ILE A 240 0.29 -4.34 22.33
N GLN A 241 1.13 -4.50 21.31
CA GLN A 241 0.83 -4.11 19.94
C GLN A 241 -0.28 -4.98 19.36
N ARG A 242 -1.24 -4.34 18.70
CA ARG A 242 -2.43 -4.97 18.12
C ARG A 242 -2.43 -4.97 16.59
N TRP A 243 -1.46 -4.30 15.98
CA TRP A 243 -1.40 -4.08 14.53
C TRP A 243 -0.65 -5.18 13.77
N THR A 244 0.17 -5.97 14.47
CA THR A 244 0.87 -7.11 13.88
C THR A 244 -0.13 -8.17 13.44
N GLY A 245 0.00 -8.64 12.21
CA GLY A 245 -0.89 -9.62 11.61
C GLY A 245 -0.40 -10.02 10.23
N HIS A 246 -1.26 -10.65 9.45
CA HIS A 246 -0.97 -11.16 8.11
C HIS A 246 -1.26 -10.15 6.99
N CYS A 247 -1.00 -8.86 7.24
CA CYS A 247 -1.34 -7.79 6.30
C CYS A 247 -0.46 -7.82 5.03
N LEU A 248 0.79 -8.29 5.12
CA LEU A 248 1.66 -8.44 3.95
C LEU A 248 1.10 -9.51 3.02
N GLY A 249 0.77 -10.68 3.58
CA GLY A 249 0.21 -11.77 2.81
C GLY A 249 -1.14 -11.42 2.20
N GLY A 250 -2.00 -10.72 2.94
CA GLY A 250 -3.27 -10.21 2.41
C GLY A 250 -3.10 -9.25 1.24
N ALA A 251 -2.17 -8.29 1.33
CA ALA A 251 -1.88 -7.36 0.24
C ALA A 251 -1.32 -8.05 -1.01
N VAL A 252 -0.39 -8.99 -0.84
CA VAL A 252 0.18 -9.71 -1.98
C VAL A 252 -0.84 -10.64 -2.63
N ALA A 253 -1.60 -11.40 -1.83
CA ALA A 253 -2.67 -12.25 -2.32
C ALA A 253 -3.73 -11.43 -3.07
N SER A 254 -4.09 -10.25 -2.57
CA SER A 254 -5.07 -9.39 -3.23
C SER A 254 -4.63 -8.87 -4.59
N ILE A 255 -3.33 -8.57 -4.73
CA ILE A 255 -2.68 -8.15 -5.98
C ILE A 255 -2.54 -9.29 -6.99
N MET A 256 -2.22 -10.50 -6.54
CA MET A 256 -1.79 -11.59 -7.43
C MET A 256 -2.90 -12.58 -7.78
N LEU A 257 -3.91 -12.74 -6.92
CA LEU A 257 -4.93 -13.78 -7.04
C LEU A 257 -6.30 -13.20 -7.34
N ASN A 258 -7.15 -13.99 -8.01
CA ASN A 258 -8.59 -13.70 -8.04
C ASN A 258 -9.13 -13.68 -6.61
N GLU A 259 -10.22 -12.94 -6.36
CA GLU A 259 -10.83 -12.99 -5.04
C GLU A 259 -11.25 -14.43 -4.72
N PRO A 260 -10.80 -15.01 -3.59
CA PRO A 260 -11.02 -16.41 -3.29
C PRO A 260 -12.51 -16.79 -3.24
N ILE A 261 -12.83 -17.98 -3.74
CA ILE A 261 -14.20 -18.52 -3.69
C ILE A 261 -14.13 -19.90 -3.00
N PRO A 262 -14.67 -20.04 -1.77
CA PRO A 262 -14.66 -21.33 -1.08
C PRO A 262 -15.31 -22.45 -1.88
N ALA A 263 -14.62 -23.59 -1.95
CA ALA A 263 -15.13 -24.81 -2.55
C ALA A 263 -16.40 -25.27 -1.82
N PRO A 264 -17.46 -25.72 -2.55
CA PRO A 264 -18.66 -26.26 -1.94
C PRO A 264 -18.35 -27.38 -0.95
N GLY A 265 -18.90 -27.25 0.26
CA GLY A 265 -18.71 -28.21 1.34
C GLY A 265 -17.37 -28.12 2.06
N SER A 266 -16.53 -27.11 1.80
CA SER A 266 -15.39 -26.83 2.68
C SER A 266 -15.85 -26.35 4.06
N GLY A 267 -17.02 -25.70 4.15
CA GLY A 267 -17.51 -25.07 5.38
C GLY A 267 -16.74 -23.79 5.78
N LEU A 268 -15.84 -23.32 4.91
CA LEU A 268 -15.15 -22.04 5.06
C LEU A 268 -16.00 -20.89 4.52
N THR A 269 -15.97 -19.76 5.22
CA THR A 269 -16.42 -18.48 4.65
C THR A 269 -15.40 -17.96 3.64
N ARG A 270 -15.79 -16.92 2.89
CA ARG A 270 -14.88 -16.27 1.95
C ARG A 270 -13.66 -15.70 2.66
N ASP A 271 -13.86 -15.04 3.80
CA ASP A 271 -12.76 -14.39 4.50
C ASP A 271 -11.88 -15.40 5.23
N GLU A 272 -12.43 -16.51 5.74
CA GLU A 272 -11.60 -17.61 6.25
C GLU A 272 -10.69 -18.19 5.16
N LEU A 273 -11.16 -18.30 3.91
CA LEU A 273 -10.30 -18.71 2.79
C LEU A 273 -9.27 -17.62 2.42
N LYS A 274 -9.64 -16.34 2.46
CA LYS A 274 -8.66 -15.25 2.30
C LYS A 274 -7.58 -15.33 3.38
N ALA A 275 -7.95 -15.66 4.62
CA ALA A 275 -7.04 -15.82 5.75
C ALA A 275 -5.94 -16.85 5.46
N LEU A 276 -6.30 -17.98 4.86
CA LEU A 276 -5.33 -19.02 4.47
C LEU A 276 -4.36 -18.53 3.38
N TRP A 277 -4.83 -17.70 2.45
CA TRP A 277 -3.94 -17.05 1.47
C TRP A 277 -3.07 -15.96 2.10
N CYS A 278 -3.59 -15.21 3.08
CA CYS A 278 -2.81 -14.26 3.86
C CYS A 278 -1.66 -15.00 4.58
N GLU A 279 -1.94 -16.13 5.24
CA GLU A 279 -0.89 -16.92 5.89
C GLU A 279 0.20 -17.38 4.92
N LEU A 280 -0.18 -17.92 3.76
CA LEU A 280 0.78 -18.34 2.73
C LEU A 280 1.64 -17.18 2.17
N GLY A 281 1.10 -15.96 2.19
CA GLY A 281 1.75 -14.77 1.66
C GLY A 281 2.60 -13.99 2.66
N GLU A 282 2.59 -14.34 3.94
CA GLU A 282 3.17 -13.50 5.00
C GLU A 282 4.70 -13.52 5.06
N ASN A 283 5.34 -14.44 4.33
CA ASN A 283 6.80 -14.50 4.26
C ASN A 283 7.34 -13.57 3.15
N HIS A 284 7.96 -12.46 3.55
CA HIS A 284 8.55 -11.48 2.64
C HIS A 284 9.62 -12.05 1.68
N LEU A 285 10.31 -13.14 2.06
CA LEU A 285 11.32 -13.78 1.20
C LEU A 285 10.72 -14.50 -0.01
N ASN A 286 9.39 -14.64 -0.05
CA ASN A 286 8.71 -15.29 -1.15
C ASN A 286 8.45 -14.36 -2.34
N HIS A 287 8.59 -13.05 -2.17
CA HIS A 287 8.10 -12.07 -3.13
C HIS A 287 9.26 -11.49 -3.93
N ARG A 288 9.18 -11.61 -5.26
CA ARG A 288 10.11 -10.91 -6.14
C ARG A 288 9.61 -9.50 -6.37
N ILE A 289 10.30 -8.52 -5.79
CA ILE A 289 10.01 -7.10 -5.96
C ILE A 289 10.70 -6.58 -7.23
N GLY A 290 9.93 -5.89 -8.07
CA GLY A 290 10.40 -5.20 -9.26
C GLY A 290 10.75 -3.74 -8.98
N ASP A 291 10.16 -2.84 -9.78
CA ASP A 291 10.26 -1.40 -9.59
C ASP A 291 9.70 -1.00 -8.21
N ASN A 292 10.34 -0.07 -7.51
CA ASN A 292 9.91 0.37 -6.18
C ASN A 292 10.36 1.79 -5.79
N ALA A 293 9.57 2.44 -4.94
CA ALA A 293 10.03 3.50 -4.04
C ALA A 293 10.03 2.91 -2.62
N ASN A 294 11.16 2.91 -1.93
CA ASN A 294 11.32 2.29 -0.61
C ASN A 294 11.99 3.24 0.37
N ASP A 295 11.94 2.87 1.65
CA ASP A 295 12.61 3.54 2.77
C ASP A 295 12.30 5.04 2.86
N ILE A 296 11.09 5.41 2.44
CA ILE A 296 10.61 6.79 2.50
C ILE A 296 10.44 7.12 4.00
N PRO A 297 11.12 8.16 4.51
CA PRO A 297 10.97 8.58 5.90
C PRO A 297 9.50 8.85 6.22
N ALA A 298 9.06 8.52 7.43
CA ALA A 298 7.64 8.67 7.76
C ALA A 298 7.19 10.12 7.57
N GLY A 299 7.86 11.06 8.26
CA GLY A 299 7.54 12.49 8.35
C GLY A 299 6.05 12.76 8.65
N PRO A 300 5.67 13.89 9.24
CA PRO A 300 4.59 14.61 8.60
C PRO A 300 5.26 15.41 7.49
N PRO A 301 5.00 15.09 6.21
CA PRO A 301 5.38 15.96 5.12
C PRO A 301 4.92 17.39 5.40
N ARG A 302 5.76 18.37 5.10
CA ARG A 302 5.49 19.78 5.37
C ARG A 302 5.99 20.64 4.23
N PRO A 303 5.39 21.82 3.97
CA PRO A 303 5.88 22.70 2.92
C PRO A 303 7.37 23.05 3.09
N GLY A 304 8.14 22.84 2.03
CA GLY A 304 9.58 23.13 1.98
C GLY A 304 10.45 21.95 2.43
N LEU A 305 11.78 22.12 2.30
CA LEU A 305 12.73 21.00 2.34
C LEU A 305 12.57 20.08 3.57
N ASP A 306 12.27 18.81 3.32
CA ASP A 306 12.22 17.75 4.32
C ASP A 306 12.73 16.38 3.81
N PRO A 307 12.99 15.39 4.69
CA PRO A 307 13.57 14.10 4.30
C PRO A 307 12.75 13.28 3.30
N THR A 308 11.46 13.57 3.12
CA THR A 308 10.56 12.83 2.22
C THR A 308 10.64 13.33 0.77
N ASP A 309 11.11 14.56 0.54
CA ASP A 309 11.13 15.21 -0.78
C ASP A 309 11.90 14.44 -1.85
N ALA A 310 13.03 13.84 -1.46
CA ALA A 310 13.88 13.06 -2.35
C ALA A 310 13.16 11.84 -2.95
N PHE A 311 12.06 11.40 -2.33
CA PHE A 311 11.31 10.22 -2.73
C PHE A 311 10.05 10.53 -3.55
N VAL A 312 9.62 11.79 -3.60
CA VAL A 312 8.37 12.21 -4.27
C VAL A 312 8.38 11.84 -5.75
N ALA A 313 9.48 12.13 -6.46
CA ALA A 313 9.58 11.83 -7.88
C ALA A 313 9.42 10.33 -8.15
N ARG A 314 10.06 9.49 -7.32
CA ARG A 314 10.00 8.04 -7.43
C ARG A 314 8.61 7.51 -7.08
N PHE A 315 8.00 8.00 -6.00
CA PHE A 315 6.63 7.67 -5.59
C PHE A 315 5.62 7.99 -6.71
N HIS A 316 5.69 9.19 -7.29
CA HIS A 316 4.80 9.60 -8.38
C HIS A 316 5.02 8.76 -9.65
N THR A 317 6.28 8.48 -9.98
CA THR A 317 6.64 7.59 -11.11
C THR A 317 6.02 6.22 -10.95
N MET A 318 6.06 5.64 -9.75
CA MET A 318 5.48 4.32 -9.48
C MET A 318 3.98 4.28 -9.80
N ILE A 319 3.20 5.25 -9.33
CA ILE A 319 1.75 5.28 -9.56
C ILE A 319 1.39 5.58 -11.03
N GLU A 320 2.04 6.56 -11.67
CA GLU A 320 1.76 6.89 -13.07
C GLU A 320 2.15 5.74 -14.00
N ARG A 321 3.37 5.21 -13.86
CA ARG A 321 3.88 4.16 -14.74
C ARG A 321 3.08 2.88 -14.59
N HIS A 322 2.85 2.42 -13.37
CA HIS A 322 2.26 1.09 -13.16
C HIS A 322 0.74 1.10 -13.16
N ILE A 323 0.09 2.00 -12.42
CA ILE A 323 -1.38 2.01 -12.34
C ILE A 323 -1.98 2.59 -13.62
N ARG A 324 -1.45 3.71 -14.13
CA ARG A 324 -1.98 4.34 -15.35
C ARG A 324 -1.40 3.73 -16.62
N GLY A 325 -0.07 3.66 -16.72
CA GLY A 325 0.62 3.15 -17.91
C GLY A 325 0.41 1.64 -18.12
N ASN A 326 0.71 0.83 -17.11
CA ASN A 326 0.70 -0.63 -17.23
C ASN A 326 -0.61 -1.28 -16.76
N ARG A 327 -1.53 -0.51 -16.15
CA ARG A 327 -2.76 -1.01 -15.51
C ARG A 327 -2.50 -2.11 -14.48
N LYS A 328 -1.40 -2.02 -13.74
CA LYS A 328 -1.01 -2.96 -12.67
C LYS A 328 -1.24 -2.33 -11.29
N PRO A 329 -1.77 -3.11 -10.33
CA PRO A 329 -1.78 -2.68 -8.93
C PRO A 329 -0.37 -2.78 -8.33
N LEU A 330 -0.16 -2.12 -7.19
CA LEU A 330 1.10 -2.04 -6.46
C LEU A 330 0.91 -2.49 -5.02
N LEU A 331 1.95 -3.05 -4.40
CA LEU A 331 2.03 -3.28 -2.96
C LEU A 331 2.53 -2.00 -2.31
N ALA A 332 1.91 -1.55 -1.22
CA ALA A 332 2.38 -0.39 -0.47
C ALA A 332 2.25 -0.62 1.03
N ASN A 333 3.30 -0.30 1.79
CA ASN A 333 3.15 -0.03 3.21
C ASN A 333 2.76 1.43 3.40
N LEU A 334 1.49 1.66 3.74
CA LEU A 334 0.91 2.99 3.90
C LEU A 334 1.10 3.57 5.31
N ARG A 335 1.76 2.82 6.20
CA ARG A 335 1.94 3.08 7.65
C ARG A 335 0.60 3.24 8.39
N ALA A 336 0.68 3.18 9.71
CA ALA A 336 -0.32 3.63 10.70
C ALA A 336 -1.81 3.36 10.38
N PHE A 337 -2.49 2.63 11.26
CA PHE A 337 -3.94 2.55 11.19
C PHE A 337 -4.58 3.79 11.84
N PRO A 338 -5.36 4.60 11.11
CA PRO A 338 -5.97 5.80 11.68
C PRO A 338 -6.99 5.45 12.78
N PRO A 339 -7.23 6.34 13.75
CA PRO A 339 -6.67 7.69 13.88
C PRO A 339 -5.45 7.78 14.82
N ARG A 340 -4.95 6.66 15.36
CA ARG A 340 -3.94 6.64 16.44
C ARG A 340 -2.65 5.88 16.09
N GLY A 341 -2.47 5.49 14.83
CA GLY A 341 -1.32 4.71 14.42
C GLY A 341 0.01 5.48 14.54
N THR A 342 1.09 4.73 14.71
CA THR A 342 2.46 5.27 14.87
C THR A 342 3.27 5.18 13.57
N PRO A 343 4.35 5.97 13.43
CA PRO A 343 5.23 5.89 12.25
C PRO A 343 5.87 4.51 12.05
N GLN A 344 6.01 3.72 13.12
CA GLN A 344 6.68 2.42 13.12
C GLN A 344 5.77 1.28 12.65
N GLU A 345 4.46 1.51 12.58
CA GLU A 345 3.52 0.50 12.13
C GLU A 345 3.71 0.14 10.66
N VAL A 346 3.64 -1.16 10.39
CA VAL A 346 3.71 -1.72 9.04
C VAL A 346 2.30 -2.16 8.64
N TRP A 347 1.68 -1.38 7.75
CA TRP A 347 0.36 -1.67 7.20
C TRP A 347 0.47 -1.81 5.69
N ASN A 348 0.62 -3.05 5.23
CA ASN A 348 0.67 -3.37 3.82
C ASN A 348 -0.74 -3.32 3.22
N HIS A 349 -0.85 -2.85 1.98
CA HIS A 349 -2.08 -2.78 1.21
C HIS A 349 -1.79 -2.99 -0.28
N GLY A 350 -2.80 -3.47 -1.02
CA GLY A 350 -2.83 -3.42 -2.47
C GLY A 350 -3.41 -2.08 -2.94
N VAL A 351 -2.63 -1.31 -3.68
CA VAL A 351 -2.99 -0.03 -4.29
C VAL A 351 -3.36 -0.25 -5.75
N GLY A 352 -4.58 0.13 -6.14
CA GLY A 352 -5.11 -0.17 -7.48
C GLY A 352 -5.64 1.03 -8.25
N MET A 353 -5.81 2.19 -7.62
CA MET A 353 -6.42 3.36 -8.26
C MET A 353 -5.87 4.66 -7.69
N TYR A 354 -5.85 5.70 -8.50
CA TYR A 354 -5.64 7.05 -8.03
C TYR A 354 -6.40 8.10 -8.86
N THR A 355 -6.66 9.23 -8.22
CA THR A 355 -7.09 10.48 -8.88
C THR A 355 -6.11 11.58 -8.52
N ALA A 356 -5.55 12.27 -9.51
CA ALA A 356 -4.61 13.36 -9.31
C ALA A 356 -5.05 14.63 -10.06
N VAL A 357 -5.05 15.77 -9.37
CA VAL A 357 -5.21 17.09 -9.99
C VAL A 357 -3.83 17.74 -10.10
N LEU A 358 -3.44 18.14 -11.32
CA LEU A 358 -2.14 18.76 -11.59
C LEU A 358 -2.31 20.26 -11.83
N GLU A 359 -1.50 21.06 -11.14
CA GLU A 359 -1.49 22.51 -11.20
C GLU A 359 -0.06 23.02 -11.46
N GLN A 360 0.15 23.84 -12.48
CA GLN A 360 1.45 24.46 -12.74
C GLN A 360 1.84 25.39 -11.58
N ILE A 361 3.10 25.36 -11.18
CA ILE A 361 3.62 26.25 -10.15
C ILE A 361 4.12 27.57 -10.79
N PRO A 362 3.54 28.72 -10.43
CA PRO A 362 3.97 30.01 -10.98
C PRO A 362 5.47 30.25 -10.79
N GLY A 363 6.14 30.67 -11.86
CA GLY A 363 7.56 31.01 -11.82
C GLY A 363 8.54 29.83 -11.80
N ARG A 364 8.08 28.57 -11.79
CA ARG A 364 8.95 27.37 -11.82
C ARG A 364 8.97 26.64 -13.18
N GLY A 365 8.43 27.28 -14.21
CA GLY A 365 8.28 26.70 -15.56
C GLY A 365 7.06 25.78 -15.68
N GLU A 366 6.76 25.34 -16.90
CA GLU A 366 5.55 24.60 -17.26
C GLU A 366 5.60 23.12 -16.85
N ARG A 367 6.80 22.60 -16.55
CA ARG A 367 7.04 21.20 -16.17
C ARG A 367 7.02 20.95 -14.67
N SER A 368 7.03 22.02 -13.85
CA SER A 368 6.92 21.91 -12.39
C SER A 368 5.46 22.04 -12.00
N VAL A 369 4.91 20.98 -11.42
CA VAL A 369 3.50 20.92 -11.04
C VAL A 369 3.33 20.50 -9.59
N ARG A 370 2.31 21.06 -8.96
CA ARG A 370 1.73 20.57 -7.73
C ARG A 370 0.70 19.50 -8.07
N VAL A 371 0.73 18.39 -7.35
CA VAL A 371 -0.13 17.22 -7.51
C VAL A 371 -0.93 17.04 -6.25
N LYS A 372 -2.27 17.10 -6.36
CA LYS A 372 -3.20 16.74 -5.30
C LYS A 372 -3.75 15.36 -5.62
N LEU A 373 -3.30 14.36 -4.87
CA LEU A 373 -3.53 12.93 -5.13
C LEU A 373 -4.49 12.33 -4.10
N ASN A 374 -5.50 11.60 -4.57
CA ASN A 374 -6.24 10.60 -3.79
C ASN A 374 -5.78 9.21 -4.24
N LEU A 375 -5.14 8.47 -3.34
CA LEU A 375 -4.64 7.11 -3.55
C LEU A 375 -5.61 6.11 -2.94
N HIS A 376 -6.09 5.15 -3.74
CA HIS A 376 -7.06 4.14 -3.34
C HIS A 376 -6.37 2.79 -3.15
N ALA A 377 -6.49 2.26 -1.94
CA ALA A 377 -5.98 0.95 -1.57
C ALA A 377 -7.09 0.08 -0.99
N ASN A 378 -6.89 -1.23 -1.01
CA ASN A 378 -7.82 -2.16 -0.38
C ASN A 378 -7.84 -1.99 1.16
N SER A 379 -8.91 -2.50 1.78
CA SER A 379 -9.08 -2.47 3.24
C SER A 379 -8.26 -3.59 3.88
N GLY A 380 -7.70 -3.28 5.05
CA GLY A 380 -7.16 -4.27 5.99
C GLY A 380 -8.13 -4.60 7.13
N SER A 381 -9.31 -3.99 7.20
CA SER A 381 -10.33 -4.17 8.26
C SER A 381 -11.58 -4.91 7.77
N CYS A 382 -11.57 -5.47 6.56
CA CYS A 382 -12.74 -6.10 5.95
C CYS A 382 -12.93 -7.54 6.45
N LEU A 383 -13.78 -7.70 7.48
CA LEU A 383 -14.12 -9.01 8.06
C LEU A 383 -15.58 -9.35 7.80
N ASN A 384 -15.84 -10.53 7.25
CA ASN A 384 -17.17 -11.04 6.87
C ASN A 384 -17.98 -10.09 5.96
N GLY A 385 -17.29 -9.33 5.11
CA GLY A 385 -17.93 -8.33 4.25
C GLY A 385 -18.27 -7.00 4.94
N GLU A 386 -17.94 -6.85 6.23
CA GLU A 386 -18.11 -5.61 6.99
C GLU A 386 -16.89 -4.70 6.82
N ASP A 387 -17.09 -3.38 6.80
CA ASP A 387 -16.03 -2.35 6.62
C ASP A 387 -15.15 -2.54 5.36
N CYS A 388 -15.71 -3.12 4.31
CA CYS A 388 -15.04 -3.31 3.02
C CYS A 388 -15.09 -2.03 2.16
N LYS A 389 -14.56 -0.93 2.70
CA LYS A 389 -14.34 0.33 1.98
C LYS A 389 -12.89 0.47 1.55
N ASP A 390 -12.63 1.25 0.49
CA ASP A 390 -11.26 1.60 0.13
C ASP A 390 -10.61 2.40 1.27
N ARG A 391 -9.33 2.13 1.52
CA ARG A 391 -8.46 3.07 2.24
C ARG A 391 -8.10 4.19 1.28
N ILE A 392 -8.45 5.42 1.64
CA ILE A 392 -8.20 6.60 0.80
C ILE A 392 -7.18 7.50 1.48
N ASN A 393 -5.96 7.48 0.95
CA ASN A 393 -4.88 8.33 1.40
C ASN A 393 -4.75 9.55 0.49
N GLN A 394 -4.67 10.74 1.08
CA GLN A 394 -4.47 11.98 0.33
C GLN A 394 -3.02 12.43 0.45
N TYR A 395 -2.43 12.84 -0.67
CA TYR A 395 -1.07 13.36 -0.72
C TYR A 395 -1.04 14.64 -1.56
N ASP A 396 -0.28 15.62 -1.10
CA ASP A 396 -0.04 16.88 -1.82
C ASP A 396 1.47 17.07 -1.95
N TYR A 397 1.97 17.25 -3.16
CA TYR A 397 3.41 17.36 -3.41
C TYR A 397 3.72 18.06 -4.74
N ILE A 398 4.98 18.44 -4.91
CA ILE A 398 5.53 19.03 -6.13
C ILE A 398 6.41 18.00 -6.84
N VAL A 399 6.23 17.86 -8.15
CA VAL A 399 7.13 17.10 -9.03
C VAL A 399 7.55 17.93 -10.23
N VAL A 400 8.69 17.58 -10.80
CA VAL A 400 9.17 18.14 -12.07
C VAL A 400 9.20 17.05 -13.13
N TYR A 401 8.65 17.32 -14.31
CA TYR A 401 8.70 16.42 -15.46
C TYR A 401 9.88 16.74 -16.39
N GLY A 402 10.44 15.71 -17.02
CA GLY A 402 11.39 15.79 -18.12
C GLY A 402 10.72 16.21 -19.45
N LEU A 403 11.54 16.43 -20.48
CA LEU A 403 11.05 16.76 -21.84
C LEU A 403 10.37 15.56 -22.52
N ASN A 404 10.66 14.34 -22.06
CA ASN A 404 10.04 13.10 -22.52
C ASN A 404 8.66 12.83 -21.86
N GLY A 405 8.21 13.72 -20.97
CA GLY A 405 6.95 13.60 -20.25
C GLY A 405 6.96 12.56 -19.12
N GLU A 406 8.14 12.02 -18.77
CA GLU A 406 8.35 11.26 -17.53
C GLU A 406 8.69 12.22 -16.39
N VAL A 407 8.56 11.78 -15.15
CA VAL A 407 9.09 12.52 -14.01
C VAL A 407 10.62 12.60 -14.09
N ASP A 408 11.19 13.76 -13.79
CA ASP A 408 12.63 13.96 -13.69
C ASP A 408 13.13 13.51 -12.31
N GLU A 409 13.42 12.21 -12.19
CA GLU A 409 13.92 11.60 -10.95
C GLU A 409 15.33 12.11 -10.55
N THR A 410 16.02 12.85 -11.43
CA THR A 410 17.34 13.44 -11.12
C THR A 410 17.24 14.80 -10.43
N ASN A 411 16.07 15.46 -10.50
CA ASN A 411 15.85 16.78 -9.94
C ASN A 411 15.31 16.73 -8.50
N LEU A 412 16.12 16.21 -7.58
CA LEU A 412 15.72 16.01 -6.18
C LEU A 412 15.29 17.32 -5.49
N TYR A 413 15.95 18.45 -5.78
CA TYR A 413 15.63 19.75 -5.21
C TYR A 413 14.42 20.45 -5.86
N GLY A 414 13.90 19.87 -6.94
CA GLY A 414 12.69 20.35 -7.61
C GLY A 414 11.40 19.87 -6.94
N ASN A 415 11.50 18.81 -6.13
CA ASN A 415 10.35 18.16 -5.50
C ASN A 415 10.15 18.66 -4.05
N ASP A 416 8.93 18.50 -3.54
CA ASP A 416 8.51 18.97 -2.20
C ASP A 416 7.26 18.19 -1.78
N TRP A 417 7.30 17.42 -0.70
CA TRP A 417 6.14 16.73 -0.16
C TRP A 417 5.42 17.64 0.85
N ILE A 418 4.31 18.23 0.42
CA ILE A 418 3.65 19.33 1.13
C ILE A 418 2.84 18.83 2.32
N SER A 419 2.02 17.79 2.13
CA SER A 419 1.13 17.29 3.19
C SER A 419 0.55 15.89 2.91
N VAL A 420 -0.08 15.33 3.95
CA VAL A 420 -0.87 14.10 3.93
C VAL A 420 -2.29 14.39 4.47
N GLY A 421 -3.27 13.58 4.07
CA GLY A 421 -4.65 13.69 4.54
C GLY A 421 -5.48 12.43 4.25
N GLY A 422 -6.80 12.53 4.41
CA GLY A 422 -7.69 11.37 4.37
C GLY A 422 -7.36 10.40 5.51
N GLU A 423 -7.05 9.15 5.15
CA GLU A 423 -6.62 8.10 6.10
C GLU A 423 -5.08 7.98 6.21
N ALA A 424 -4.31 8.85 5.52
CA ALA A 424 -2.87 8.93 5.67
C ALA A 424 -2.50 9.79 6.90
N MET A 425 -1.64 9.24 7.77
CA MET A 425 -1.02 9.98 8.87
C MET A 425 0.43 10.37 8.58
N TYR A 426 1.07 9.69 7.62
CA TYR A 426 2.48 9.80 7.26
C TYR A 426 2.66 9.61 5.75
N ALA A 427 3.85 9.92 5.22
CA ALA A 427 4.26 9.39 3.92
C ALA A 427 4.28 7.84 3.97
N PRO A 428 3.93 7.14 2.89
CA PRO A 428 4.02 5.67 2.86
C PRO A 428 5.47 5.25 3.10
N LEU A 429 5.72 4.10 3.71
CA LEU A 429 7.08 3.56 3.81
C LEU A 429 7.61 3.16 2.43
N ASN A 430 6.75 2.56 1.62
CA ASN A 430 7.12 2.07 0.30
C ASN A 430 5.90 1.94 -0.64
N ILE A 431 6.20 1.86 -1.94
CA ILE A 431 5.28 1.43 -2.99
C ILE A 431 6.07 0.62 -4.03
N MET A 432 5.57 -0.57 -4.36
CA MET A 432 6.37 -1.64 -4.96
C MET A 432 5.59 -2.45 -5.99
N GLU A 433 6.23 -2.82 -7.09
CA GLU A 433 5.71 -3.82 -8.02
C GLU A 433 5.99 -5.23 -7.49
N VAL A 434 4.95 -6.04 -7.33
CA VAL A 434 5.08 -7.48 -7.04
C VAL A 434 5.13 -8.20 -8.39
N LEU A 435 6.29 -8.77 -8.73
CA LEU A 435 6.46 -9.47 -10.00
C LEU A 435 6.02 -10.93 -9.92
N GLU A 436 6.44 -11.61 -8.87
CA GLU A 436 6.19 -13.04 -8.63
C GLU A 436 6.10 -13.28 -7.12
N SER A 437 5.38 -14.33 -6.73
CA SER A 437 5.23 -14.75 -5.34
C SER A 437 5.33 -16.28 -5.26
N ARG A 438 5.95 -16.76 -4.18
CA ARG A 438 5.86 -18.16 -3.73
C ARG A 438 4.86 -18.23 -2.57
N TRP A 439 4.04 -19.27 -2.52
CA TRP A 439 3.01 -19.41 -1.49
C TRP A 439 3.49 -20.38 -0.41
N GLN A 440 4.33 -19.87 0.49
CA GLN A 440 4.91 -20.62 1.61
C GLN A 440 4.97 -19.74 2.86
N GLY A 441 3.95 -19.82 3.70
CA GLY A 441 3.83 -19.06 4.94
C GLY A 441 4.85 -19.46 6.01
N TYR A 442 4.77 -18.81 7.17
CA TYR A 442 5.56 -19.21 8.32
C TYR A 442 5.07 -20.52 8.91
N ASN A 443 3.77 -20.79 8.81
CA ASN A 443 3.15 -22.02 9.24
C ASN A 443 3.39 -23.15 8.23
N PRO A 444 4.30 -24.12 8.50
CA PRO A 444 4.66 -25.14 7.52
C PRO A 444 3.53 -26.14 7.25
N MET A 445 2.48 -26.14 8.06
CA MET A 445 1.31 -27.01 7.90
C MET A 445 0.30 -26.44 6.90
N VAL A 446 0.30 -25.12 6.68
CA VAL A 446 -0.51 -24.48 5.65
C VAL A 446 0.23 -24.58 4.32
N THR A 447 -0.33 -25.34 3.38
CA THR A 447 0.31 -25.59 2.07
C THR A 447 -0.51 -24.99 0.94
N GLU A 448 0.18 -24.48 -0.08
CA GLU A 448 -0.46 -23.97 -1.29
C GLU A 448 -1.39 -25.00 -1.94
N ALA A 449 -0.98 -26.28 -1.96
CA ALA A 449 -1.78 -27.36 -2.53
C ALA A 449 -3.14 -27.52 -1.82
N ASN A 450 -3.15 -27.47 -0.49
CA ASN A 450 -4.37 -27.57 0.30
C ASN A 450 -5.25 -26.33 0.13
N VAL A 451 -4.67 -25.12 0.16
CA VAL A 451 -5.44 -23.87 -0.03
C VAL A 451 -6.05 -23.80 -1.43
N ARG A 452 -5.31 -24.20 -2.48
CA ARG A 452 -5.86 -24.32 -3.84
C ARG A 452 -6.95 -25.38 -3.96
N ALA A 453 -6.92 -26.45 -3.15
CA ALA A 453 -8.02 -27.42 -3.12
C ALA A 453 -9.31 -26.84 -2.51
N LEU A 454 -9.20 -25.77 -1.71
CA LEU A 454 -10.31 -25.06 -1.08
C LEU A 454 -10.81 -23.86 -1.88
N ASP A 455 -10.09 -23.41 -2.91
CA ASP A 455 -10.38 -22.18 -3.65
C ASP A 455 -10.76 -22.47 -5.11
N LEU A 456 -12.00 -22.19 -5.49
CA LEU A 456 -12.48 -22.34 -6.87
C LEU A 456 -11.96 -21.27 -7.83
N ALA A 457 -11.59 -20.09 -7.33
CA ALA A 457 -11.14 -18.97 -8.17
C ALA A 457 -9.65 -19.07 -8.52
N ASN A 458 -8.88 -19.69 -7.63
CA ASN A 458 -7.43 -19.85 -7.76
C ASN A 458 -7.01 -21.33 -7.78
N GLY A 459 -7.95 -22.26 -7.91
CA GLY A 459 -7.73 -23.69 -7.88
C GLY A 459 -8.84 -24.49 -8.56
N SER A 460 -8.53 -25.76 -8.85
CA SER A 460 -9.32 -26.73 -9.65
C SER A 460 -9.34 -26.57 -11.17
N GLY A 461 -8.17 -26.54 -11.81
CA GLY A 461 -8.05 -27.02 -13.19
C GLY A 461 -8.14 -28.55 -13.23
N ASN A 462 -9.26 -29.12 -13.70
CA ASN A 462 -9.54 -30.48 -14.23
C ASN A 462 -8.81 -31.76 -13.75
N GLY A 463 -7.88 -31.76 -12.79
CA GLY A 463 -6.99 -32.89 -12.53
C GLY A 463 -6.67 -33.20 -11.06
N SER A 464 -6.85 -32.26 -10.12
CA SER A 464 -6.77 -32.63 -8.71
C SER A 464 -8.01 -33.44 -8.35
N PRO A 465 -7.88 -34.65 -7.77
CA PRO A 465 -9.03 -35.40 -7.28
C PRO A 465 -9.77 -34.43 -6.36
N ARG A 466 -11.01 -34.07 -6.75
CA ARG A 466 -11.88 -33.22 -5.94
C ARG A 466 -11.81 -33.82 -4.54
N VAL A 467 -11.18 -33.13 -3.61
CA VAL A 467 -11.36 -33.47 -2.21
C VAL A 467 -12.86 -33.25 -2.04
N ARG A 468 -13.64 -34.33 -2.05
CA ARG A 468 -15.07 -34.28 -1.75
C ARG A 468 -15.11 -34.02 -0.25
N LEU A 469 -14.87 -32.75 0.12
CA LEU A 469 -14.93 -32.26 1.49
C LEU A 469 -16.39 -32.36 1.98
N ALA A 470 -17.34 -32.29 1.05
CA ALA A 470 -18.74 -32.56 1.31
C ALA A 470 -19.03 -34.07 1.44
N VAL A 471 -19.42 -34.51 2.63
CA VAL A 471 -20.10 -35.79 2.83
C VAL A 471 -21.58 -35.55 2.54
N ASN A 472 -22.14 -36.21 1.51
CA ASN A 472 -23.54 -36.05 1.08
C ASN A 472 -23.96 -34.61 0.73
N GLY A 473 -23.03 -33.78 0.25
CA GLY A 473 -23.32 -32.40 -0.14
C GLY A 473 -23.44 -31.41 1.03
N GLN A 474 -23.21 -31.85 2.27
CA GLN A 474 -23.19 -30.98 3.45
C GLN A 474 -21.75 -30.66 3.85
N PRO A 475 -21.48 -29.43 4.36
CA PRO A 475 -20.19 -29.12 4.95
C PRO A 475 -19.93 -30.00 6.19
N PRO A 476 -18.65 -30.29 6.51
CA PRO A 476 -18.28 -30.96 7.75
C PRO A 476 -18.84 -30.22 8.96
N ARG A 477 -19.23 -30.99 9.99
CA ARG A 477 -19.48 -30.43 11.32
C ARG A 477 -18.13 -30.26 12.00
N PHE A 478 -17.71 -29.02 12.15
CA PHE A 478 -16.50 -28.69 12.88
C PHE A 478 -16.71 -28.86 14.37
N ARG A 479 -15.70 -29.39 15.02
CA ARG A 479 -15.56 -29.51 16.48
C ARG A 479 -14.85 -28.27 17.02
N SER A 480 -15.14 -27.93 18.27
CA SER A 480 -14.38 -26.89 18.97
C SER A 480 -12.91 -27.29 19.14
N VAL A 481 -12.07 -26.35 19.55
CA VAL A 481 -10.68 -26.62 19.91
C VAL A 481 -10.62 -27.71 20.96
N ALA A 482 -11.31 -27.53 22.09
CA ALA A 482 -11.31 -28.47 23.19
C ALA A 482 -11.70 -29.89 22.76
N GLU A 483 -12.61 -30.04 21.79
CA GLU A 483 -13.04 -31.34 21.26
C GLU A 483 -12.12 -31.91 20.17
N TYR A 484 -11.58 -31.08 19.29
CA TYR A 484 -10.72 -31.51 18.18
C TYR A 484 -9.34 -31.93 18.69
N GLU A 485 -8.84 -31.18 19.65
CA GLU A 485 -7.48 -31.25 20.15
C GLU A 485 -7.29 -32.25 21.30
N LEU A 486 -8.40 -32.76 21.85
CA LEU A 486 -8.39 -33.74 22.92
C LEU A 486 -7.64 -35.01 22.49
N GLY A 487 -6.53 -35.29 23.17
CA GLY A 487 -5.71 -36.49 22.93
C GLY A 487 -4.72 -36.39 21.77
N LEU A 488 -4.64 -35.25 21.06
CA LEU A 488 -3.57 -35.01 20.09
C LEU A 488 -2.25 -34.70 20.80
N PRO A 489 -1.11 -35.27 20.37
CA PRO A 489 0.19 -35.03 20.99
C PRO A 489 0.56 -33.54 21.00
N SER A 490 1.27 -33.11 22.04
CA SER A 490 1.81 -31.74 22.12
C SER A 490 2.68 -31.46 20.89
N VAL A 491 2.47 -30.30 20.25
CA VAL A 491 3.31 -29.87 19.13
C VAL A 491 4.72 -29.60 19.68
N PRO A 492 5.78 -30.18 19.09
CA PRO A 492 7.14 -29.82 19.48
C PRO A 492 7.32 -28.31 19.30
N PRO A 493 8.00 -27.61 20.23
CA PRO A 493 8.36 -26.22 19.99
C PRO A 493 9.07 -26.15 18.62
N GLY A 494 8.55 -25.29 17.74
CA GLY A 494 9.10 -25.16 16.40
C GLY A 494 10.59 -24.83 16.47
N PRO A 495 11.42 -25.27 15.50
CA PRO A 495 12.82 -24.87 15.42
C PRO A 495 12.88 -23.38 15.07
N GLY A 496 12.66 -22.52 16.07
CA GLY A 496 12.42 -21.11 15.80
C GLY A 496 11.61 -20.34 16.83
N SER A 497 11.32 -20.87 18.03
CA SER A 497 10.93 -20.00 19.16
C SER A 497 12.13 -19.14 19.56
N VAL A 498 12.48 -18.18 18.69
CA VAL A 498 13.49 -17.18 18.96
C VAL A 498 12.94 -16.38 20.13
N PRO A 499 13.61 -16.35 21.29
CA PRO A 499 13.16 -15.57 22.42
C PRO A 499 13.11 -14.12 21.96
N ASP A 500 11.90 -13.56 21.92
CA ASP A 500 11.58 -12.13 21.80
C ASP A 500 12.73 -11.32 21.20
N ARG A 501 13.09 -11.64 19.94
CA ARG A 501 13.80 -10.66 19.13
C ARG A 501 12.71 -9.64 18.91
N ARG A 502 12.74 -8.58 19.74
CA ARG A 502 12.07 -7.31 19.47
C ARG A 502 11.92 -7.21 17.97
N SER A 503 10.68 -7.07 17.51
CA SER A 503 10.29 -6.77 16.15
C SER A 503 10.85 -5.41 15.67
N ASN A 504 12.10 -5.08 16.02
CA ASN A 504 12.97 -4.29 15.19
C ASN A 504 13.07 -5.05 13.87
N GLY A 505 12.26 -4.63 12.92
CA GLY A 505 11.96 -5.37 11.70
C GLY A 505 13.22 -5.90 11.04
N LEU A 506 13.15 -7.14 10.57
CA LEU A 506 14.11 -7.69 9.60
C LEU A 506 14.11 -6.90 8.27
N PHE A 507 13.23 -5.91 8.12
CA PHE A 507 13.36 -4.85 7.12
C PHE A 507 14.63 -3.99 7.30
N ASP A 508 15.13 -3.76 8.52
CA ASP A 508 16.38 -3.00 8.75
C ASP A 508 17.64 -3.75 8.28
N GLY A 509 17.58 -5.09 8.24
CA GLY A 509 18.75 -5.93 7.91
C GLY A 509 18.99 -6.12 6.41
N LEU A 510 17.93 -6.05 5.59
CA LEU A 510 18.02 -6.14 4.14
C LEU A 510 18.05 -4.75 3.47
N PHE A 511 17.64 -3.70 4.20
CA PHE A 511 17.59 -2.31 3.75
C PHE A 511 18.25 -1.39 4.80
N GLY A 512 19.56 -1.15 4.64
CA GLY A 512 20.24 0.01 5.23
C GLY A 512 20.56 -0.04 6.74
N ASP A 513 21.79 -0.46 7.05
CA ASP A 513 22.45 -0.29 8.35
C ASP A 513 22.56 1.21 8.72
N PHE A 514 21.61 1.73 9.51
CA PHE A 514 21.75 3.02 10.19
C PHE A 514 22.26 2.83 11.61
N ARG A 515 23.55 3.13 11.77
CA ARG A 515 24.21 3.32 13.06
C ARG A 515 23.41 4.26 13.96
N ARG A 516 23.17 3.80 15.19
CA ARG A 516 22.96 4.65 16.36
C ARG A 516 24.21 5.48 16.59
N ASP A 517 24.16 6.76 16.23
CA ASP A 517 25.02 7.77 16.86
C ASP A 517 24.12 8.90 17.37
N GLY A 518 24.04 8.99 18.70
CA GLY A 518 23.33 10.05 19.40
C GLY A 518 23.99 11.39 19.13
N LEU A 519 23.17 12.38 18.80
CA LEU A 519 23.57 13.78 18.70
C LEU A 519 23.97 14.29 20.10
N ILE A 520 25.27 14.44 20.32
CA ILE A 520 25.82 15.45 21.23
C ILE A 520 26.06 16.70 20.37
N PRO A 521 25.57 17.90 20.75
CA PRO A 521 25.80 19.10 19.97
C PRO A 521 27.19 19.67 20.27
N GLY A 522 28.01 19.77 19.21
CA GLY A 522 29.14 20.68 19.16
C GLY A 522 30.47 19.99 18.93
N GLU A 523 30.82 19.73 17.66
CA GLU A 523 32.21 19.83 17.22
C GLU A 523 32.29 20.03 15.70
N ARG A 524 33.20 20.90 15.27
CA ARG A 524 33.36 21.35 13.88
C ARG A 524 33.94 20.23 13.02
N PHE A 525 33.24 19.89 11.94
CA PHE A 525 33.70 18.92 10.95
C PHE A 525 34.80 19.54 10.06
N GLN A 526 36.00 18.93 10.05
CA GLN A 526 36.99 19.11 8.97
C GLN A 526 36.97 17.89 8.05
N PRO A 527 37.01 18.05 6.71
CA PRO A 527 36.99 16.93 5.79
C PRO A 527 38.38 16.30 5.66
N ARG A 528 38.49 14.99 5.93
CA ARG A 528 39.64 14.18 5.52
C ARG A 528 39.32 13.37 4.27
N ARG A 529 40.15 13.56 3.23
CA ARG A 529 40.30 12.71 2.05
C ARG A 529 40.93 11.36 2.42
N GLY A 530 40.49 10.29 1.76
CA GLY A 530 41.18 9.00 1.68
C GLY A 530 40.29 7.97 0.99
N LEU A 531 40.49 7.72 -0.31
CA LEU A 531 41.24 6.59 -0.90
C LEU A 531 40.40 5.32 -1.06
N PHE A 532 39.96 5.09 -2.31
CA PHE A 532 39.41 3.84 -2.83
C PHE A 532 40.52 2.81 -3.05
N GLY A 533 40.26 1.54 -2.72
CA GLY A 533 41.12 0.43 -3.13
C GLY A 533 40.61 -0.96 -2.74
N GLY A 534 40.00 -1.67 -3.70
CA GLY A 534 40.39 -3.05 -4.04
C GLY A 534 39.60 -4.25 -3.49
N LEU A 535 39.52 -5.28 -4.37
CA LEU A 535 39.12 -6.68 -4.22
C LEU A 535 37.60 -6.94 -4.18
N PHE A 536 37.01 -7.76 -5.08
CA PHE A 536 37.25 -9.21 -5.22
C PHE A 536 37.28 -9.75 -6.66
N ARG A 537 38.04 -10.85 -6.82
CA ARG A 537 38.10 -11.79 -7.95
C ARG A 537 37.84 -13.21 -7.40
N GLY A 538 37.13 -14.05 -8.16
CA GLY A 538 37.08 -15.53 -8.08
C GLY A 538 36.16 -16.09 -6.97
N ASN A 539 35.23 -17.02 -7.20
CA ASN A 539 35.05 -18.02 -8.26
C ASN A 539 33.66 -17.99 -8.88
#